data_AF-A0A5B0N3J3-F1
#
_entry.id   AF-A0A5B0N3J3-F1
#
_cell.length_a   1.000
_cell.length_b   1.000
_cell.length_c   1.000
_cell.angle_alpha   90.00
_cell.angle_beta   90.00
_cell.angle_gamma   90.00
#
_symmetry.space_group_name_H-M   'P 1'
#
loop_
_entity.id
_entity.type
_entity.pdbx_description
1 polymer ?
#
loop_
_entity_poly.entity_id
_entity_poly.type
_entity_poly.pdbx_seq_one_letter_code
_entity_poly.pdbx_strand_id
1 'polypeptide(L)'
;MTTKTDYQANLKAELIKGFAAITTPGSFAAWEALPTTPPAGLSVDGVGQIDMPLSEGQIRELIAKAHQAPYGHRSETLVDLSVRNTWEINGNQLSFLDPAWQGYLLKLSKTVASKLGIMGPIRAELYKMLIYEKGAMFKAHTE
;
A
#
# COMPACT_ATOMS: atom_id res chain seq x y z
N MET A 1 -31.72 -28.42 36.48
CA MET A 1 -32.34 -27.29 35.75
C MET A 1 -31.26 -26.25 35.53
N THR A 2 -30.63 -26.26 34.35
CA THR A 2 -29.64 -25.25 33.96
C THR A 2 -30.39 -23.97 33.66
N THR A 3 -30.08 -22.87 34.37
CA THR A 3 -30.81 -21.61 34.16
C THR A 3 -30.39 -20.98 32.83
N LYS A 4 -31.25 -20.16 32.22
CA LYS A 4 -30.98 -19.51 30.91
C LYS A 4 -29.68 -18.68 30.94
N THR A 5 -29.31 -18.17 32.12
CA THR A 5 -28.08 -17.42 32.41
C THR A 5 -26.84 -18.33 32.41
N ASP A 6 -26.93 -19.55 32.94
CA ASP A 6 -25.85 -20.55 32.90
C ASP A 6 -25.55 -21.00 31.48
N TYR A 7 -26.57 -21.17 30.63
CA TYR A 7 -26.40 -21.54 29.22
C TYR A 7 -25.64 -20.46 28.42
N GLN A 8 -26.00 -19.18 28.61
CA GLN A 8 -25.33 -18.07 27.91
C GLN A 8 -23.89 -17.82 28.40
N ALA A 9 -23.66 -17.94 29.72
CA ALA A 9 -22.31 -17.85 30.28
C ALA A 9 -21.40 -18.95 29.74
N ASN A 10 -21.93 -20.17 29.61
CA ASN A 10 -21.20 -21.31 29.07
C ASN A 10 -20.94 -21.17 27.57
N LEU A 11 -21.92 -20.70 26.79
CA LEU A 11 -21.73 -20.43 25.35
C LEU A 11 -20.64 -19.38 25.11
N LYS A 12 -20.63 -18.28 25.88
CA LYS A 12 -19.61 -17.24 25.75
C LYS A 12 -18.21 -17.78 26.07
N ALA A 13 -18.07 -18.55 27.15
CA ALA A 13 -16.80 -19.14 27.55
C ALA A 13 -16.27 -20.15 26.52
N GLU A 14 -17.16 -21.03 26.02
CA GLU A 14 -16.81 -22.01 24.99
C GLU A 14 -16.46 -21.34 23.65
N LEU A 15 -17.14 -20.24 23.26
CA LEU A 15 -16.77 -19.47 22.07
C LEU A 15 -15.40 -18.81 22.21
N ILE A 16 -15.10 -18.18 23.35
CA ILE A 16 -13.78 -17.58 23.61
C ILE A 16 -12.69 -18.65 23.56
N LYS A 17 -12.94 -19.82 24.18
CA LYS A 17 -12.02 -20.96 24.15
C LYS A 17 -11.82 -21.49 22.73
N GLY A 18 -12.89 -21.58 21.95
CA GLY A 18 -12.85 -21.94 20.54
C GLY A 18 -12.00 -20.97 19.72
N PHE A 19 -12.19 -19.66 19.89
CA PHE A 19 -11.38 -18.65 19.21
C PHE A 19 -9.92 -18.67 19.64
N ALA A 20 -9.64 -18.85 20.94
CA ALA A 20 -8.28 -18.95 21.45
C ALA A 20 -7.53 -20.19 20.95
N ALA A 21 -8.25 -21.25 20.58
CA ALA A 21 -7.67 -22.48 20.02
C ALA A 21 -7.38 -22.38 18.51
N ILE A 22 -7.82 -21.31 17.83
CA ILE A 22 -7.52 -21.10 16.41
C ILE A 22 -6.04 -20.77 16.25
N THR A 23 -5.32 -21.61 15.51
CA THR A 23 -3.97 -21.33 15.05
C THR A 23 -4.04 -20.67 13.68
N THR A 24 -3.42 -19.49 13.54
CA THR A 24 -3.32 -18.80 12.25
C THR A 24 -1.92 -18.99 11.66
N PRO A 25 -1.79 -19.14 10.34
CA PRO A 25 -0.48 -19.27 9.68
C PRO A 25 0.33 -17.95 9.71
N GLY A 26 -0.30 -16.83 10.08
CA GLY A 26 0.33 -15.53 10.23
C GLY A 26 -0.60 -14.52 10.92
N SER A 27 -0.20 -13.25 10.87
CA SER A 27 -0.92 -12.12 11.47
C SER A 27 -1.89 -11.48 10.48
N PHE A 28 -3.03 -10.99 11.00
CA PHE A 28 -3.99 -10.21 10.21
C PHE A 28 -3.36 -8.95 9.59
N ALA A 29 -2.49 -8.27 10.34
CA ALA A 29 -1.70 -7.14 9.88
C ALA A 29 -0.28 -7.26 10.46
N ALA A 30 0.70 -6.70 9.75
CA ALA A 30 2.07 -6.70 10.19
C ALA A 30 2.79 -5.40 9.80
N TRP A 31 3.71 -4.97 10.64
CA TRP A 31 4.55 -3.80 10.41
C TRP A 31 5.97 -4.10 10.90
N GLU A 32 6.95 -3.50 10.25
CA GLU A 32 8.35 -3.52 10.67
C GLU A 32 9.08 -2.37 9.99
N ALA A 33 10.19 -1.93 10.60
CA ALA A 33 11.15 -1.12 9.88
C ALA A 33 11.71 -1.91 8.68
N LEU A 34 11.98 -1.22 7.59
CA LEU A 34 12.68 -1.84 6.46
C LEU A 34 14.09 -2.22 6.93
N PRO A 35 14.58 -3.43 6.58
CA PRO A 35 15.86 -3.93 7.08
C PRO A 35 17.05 -3.11 6.57
N THR A 36 16.89 -2.50 5.40
CA THR A 36 17.86 -1.57 4.80
C THR A 36 17.11 -0.47 4.05
N THR A 37 17.79 0.65 3.80
CA THR A 37 17.34 1.66 2.85
C THR A 37 17.02 0.99 1.51
N PRO A 38 15.86 1.31 0.89
CA PRO A 38 15.55 0.84 -0.46
C PRO A 38 16.63 1.28 -1.47
N PRO A 39 16.83 0.52 -2.56
CA PRO A 39 17.71 0.97 -3.65
C PRO A 39 17.25 2.30 -4.25
N ALA A 40 18.16 3.04 -4.88
CA ALA A 40 17.86 4.33 -5.47
C ALA A 40 17.40 4.20 -6.94
N GLY A 41 17.21 5.33 -7.62
CA GLY A 41 16.99 5.37 -9.07
C GLY A 41 15.56 5.06 -9.48
N LEU A 42 14.75 6.11 -9.64
CA LEU A 42 13.43 6.07 -10.24
C LEU A 42 13.45 6.96 -11.48
N SER A 43 12.91 6.47 -12.59
CA SER A 43 12.82 7.18 -13.87
C SER A 43 11.38 7.26 -14.33
N VAL A 44 11.05 8.36 -15.01
CA VAL A 44 9.73 8.61 -15.60
C VAL A 44 9.87 8.79 -17.11
N ASP A 45 9.04 8.08 -17.86
CA ASP A 45 9.04 8.15 -19.32
C ASP A 45 8.84 9.59 -19.83
N GLY A 46 9.81 10.07 -20.60
CA GLY A 46 9.82 11.43 -21.15
C GLY A 46 10.23 12.55 -20.20
N VAL A 47 10.66 12.22 -18.98
CA VAL A 47 11.37 13.15 -18.05
C VAL A 47 12.78 12.64 -17.76
N GLY A 48 12.92 11.34 -17.55
CA GLY A 48 14.18 10.69 -17.17
C GLY A 48 14.26 10.39 -15.69
N GLN A 49 15.48 10.20 -15.19
CA GLN A 49 15.75 9.91 -13.79
C GLN A 49 15.33 11.10 -12.90
N ILE A 50 14.69 10.81 -11.77
CA ILE A 50 14.37 11.80 -10.74
C ILE A 50 15.63 12.06 -9.91
N ASP A 51 16.06 13.32 -9.89
CA ASP A 51 17.23 13.76 -9.14
C ASP A 51 16.86 14.15 -7.70
N MET A 52 17.83 14.01 -6.80
CA MET A 52 17.69 14.40 -5.40
C MET A 52 18.84 15.35 -5.01
N PRO A 53 18.56 16.54 -4.44
CA PRO A 53 17.23 17.07 -4.13
C PRO A 53 16.43 17.42 -5.40
N LEU A 54 15.14 17.10 -5.37
CA LEU A 54 14.20 17.36 -6.46
C LEU A 54 14.11 18.87 -6.74
N SER A 55 14.38 19.26 -7.98
CA SER A 55 14.32 20.66 -8.41
C SER A 55 12.89 21.10 -8.76
N GLU A 56 12.63 22.41 -8.68
CA GLU A 56 11.34 22.97 -9.11
C GLU A 56 11.09 22.76 -10.62
N GLY A 57 12.14 22.78 -11.44
CA GLY A 57 12.02 22.49 -12.87
C GLY A 57 11.56 21.05 -13.12
N GLN A 58 12.23 20.09 -12.49
CA GLN A 58 11.94 18.66 -12.68
C GLN A 58 10.55 18.29 -12.13
N ILE A 59 10.11 18.86 -11.00
CA ILE A 59 8.75 18.58 -10.52
C ILE A 59 7.66 19.13 -11.46
N ARG A 60 7.91 20.25 -12.14
CA ARG A 60 6.99 20.78 -13.16
C ARG A 60 6.92 19.86 -14.38
N GLU A 61 8.04 19.29 -14.80
CA GLU A 61 8.08 18.29 -15.87
C GLU A 61 7.33 17.00 -15.48
N LEU A 62 7.50 16.54 -14.24
CA LEU A 62 6.76 15.40 -13.70
C LEU A 62 5.24 15.65 -13.67
N ILE A 63 4.81 16.83 -13.17
CA ILE A 63 3.39 17.21 -13.15
C ILE A 63 2.84 17.29 -14.58
N ALA A 64 3.62 17.77 -15.56
CA ALA A 64 3.21 17.82 -16.95
C ALA A 64 3.00 16.41 -17.59
N LYS A 65 3.60 15.36 -17.01
CA LYS A 65 3.37 13.96 -17.41
C LYS A 65 2.29 13.25 -16.58
N ALA A 66 1.82 13.88 -15.51
CA ALA A 66 0.84 13.32 -14.61
C ALA A 66 -0.59 13.67 -15.05
N HIS A 67 -1.56 12.93 -14.51
CA HIS A 67 -2.98 13.26 -14.56
C HIS A 67 -3.54 13.44 -13.16
N GLN A 68 -4.73 14.02 -13.04
CA GLN A 68 -5.40 14.15 -11.75
C GLN A 68 -5.78 12.77 -11.21
N ALA A 69 -5.35 12.49 -9.99
CA ALA A 69 -5.56 11.21 -9.36
C ALA A 69 -7.06 10.99 -9.10
N PRO A 70 -7.68 9.94 -9.65
CA PRO A 70 -9.07 9.67 -9.39
C PRO A 70 -9.26 9.12 -7.97
N TYR A 71 -10.50 9.09 -7.50
CA TYR A 71 -10.89 8.45 -6.26
C TYR A 71 -12.05 7.47 -6.51
N GLY A 72 -12.12 6.44 -5.67
CA GLY A 72 -13.23 5.50 -5.69
C GLY A 72 -14.47 6.13 -5.08
N HIS A 73 -15.57 6.12 -5.83
CA HIS A 73 -16.90 6.44 -5.32
C HIS A 73 -17.82 5.25 -5.54
N ARG A 74 -17.95 4.40 -4.50
CA ARG A 74 -18.66 3.12 -4.59
C ARG A 74 -18.03 2.23 -5.68
N SER A 75 -18.76 1.96 -6.77
CA SER A 75 -18.29 1.18 -7.91
C SER A 75 -17.68 2.02 -9.04
N GLU A 76 -17.63 3.35 -8.88
CA GLU A 76 -17.15 4.28 -9.90
C GLU A 76 -15.76 4.84 -9.55
N THR A 77 -15.00 5.21 -10.58
CA THR A 77 -13.71 5.89 -10.46
C THR A 77 -13.88 7.30 -11.02
N LEU A 78 -13.82 8.31 -10.16
CA LEU A 78 -14.15 9.70 -10.49
C LEU A 78 -12.99 10.65 -10.22
N VAL A 79 -12.98 11.80 -10.88
CA VAL A 79 -12.05 12.91 -10.59
C VAL A 79 -12.86 14.08 -10.03
N ASP A 80 -12.61 14.44 -8.77
CA ASP A 80 -13.20 15.60 -8.09
C ASP A 80 -12.14 16.26 -7.22
N LEU A 81 -11.70 17.46 -7.62
CA LEU A 81 -10.65 18.21 -6.95
C LEU A 81 -11.05 18.66 -5.54
N SER A 82 -12.34 18.70 -5.21
CA SER A 82 -12.82 18.98 -3.85
C SER A 82 -12.66 17.78 -2.91
N VAL A 83 -12.42 16.59 -3.46
CA VAL A 83 -12.19 15.34 -2.72
C VAL A 83 -10.71 14.99 -2.74
N ARG A 84 -10.08 15.09 -3.91
CA ARG A 84 -8.68 14.74 -4.17
C ARG A 84 -8.08 15.64 -5.24
N ASN A 85 -7.10 16.47 -4.86
CA ASN A 85 -6.31 17.33 -5.75
C ASN A 85 -4.84 16.89 -5.71
N THR A 86 -4.59 15.64 -6.09
CA THR A 86 -3.26 15.04 -6.15
C THR A 86 -2.98 14.65 -7.59
N TRP A 87 -1.75 14.79 -8.04
CA TRP A 87 -1.35 14.30 -9.36
C TRP A 87 -0.87 12.85 -9.24
N GLU A 88 -1.12 12.02 -10.26
CA GLU A 88 -0.56 10.67 -10.33
C GLU A 88 0.08 10.37 -11.69
N ILE A 89 1.14 9.57 -11.68
CA ILE A 89 1.78 8.98 -12.87
C ILE A 89 1.57 7.47 -12.79
N ASN A 90 1.10 6.86 -13.88
CA ASN A 90 0.83 5.42 -13.92
C ASN A 90 2.13 4.62 -13.82
N GLY A 91 2.06 3.45 -13.18
CA GLY A 91 3.22 2.58 -12.98
C GLY A 91 3.90 2.10 -14.26
N ASN A 92 3.18 2.01 -15.37
CA ASN A 92 3.73 1.65 -16.68
C ASN A 92 4.63 2.74 -17.29
N GLN A 93 4.63 3.96 -16.75
CA GLN A 93 5.52 5.07 -17.13
C GLN A 93 6.72 5.18 -16.19
N LEU A 94 6.83 4.27 -15.22
CA LEU A 94 7.85 4.31 -14.16
C LEU A 94 8.80 3.14 -14.32
N SER A 95 10.08 3.41 -14.13
CA SER A 95 11.13 2.39 -14.17
C SER A 95 12.11 2.57 -13.02
N PHE A 96 12.46 1.46 -12.36
CA PHE A 96 13.57 1.41 -11.43
C PHE A 96 14.87 1.21 -12.20
N LEU A 97 15.87 2.05 -11.92
CA LEU A 97 17.15 2.02 -12.63
C LEU A 97 18.19 1.11 -11.96
N ASP A 98 18.12 0.97 -10.63
CA ASP A 98 19.04 0.13 -9.88
C ASP A 98 18.62 -1.36 -9.93
N PRO A 99 19.44 -2.27 -10.51
CA PRO A 99 19.13 -3.69 -10.56
C PRO A 99 18.91 -4.33 -9.17
N ALA A 100 19.42 -3.72 -8.10
CA ALA A 100 19.22 -4.19 -6.73
C ALA A 100 17.74 -4.23 -6.31
N TRP A 101 16.87 -3.45 -6.97
CA TRP A 101 15.42 -3.47 -6.72
C TRP A 101 14.80 -4.86 -6.84
N GLN A 102 15.23 -5.66 -7.83
CA GLN A 102 14.66 -6.99 -8.03
C GLN A 102 14.91 -7.90 -6.83
N GLY A 103 16.15 -7.96 -6.35
CA GLY A 103 16.52 -8.75 -5.17
C GLY A 103 15.88 -8.20 -3.88
N TYR A 104 15.77 -6.88 -3.76
CA TYR A 104 15.13 -6.22 -2.63
C TYR A 104 13.65 -6.57 -2.53
N LEU A 105 12.89 -6.41 -3.62
CA LEU A 105 11.45 -6.70 -3.66
C LEU A 105 11.15 -8.19 -3.45
N LEU A 106 11.99 -9.10 -3.96
CA LEU A 106 11.86 -10.53 -3.71
C LEU A 106 12.01 -10.87 -2.22
N LYS A 107 12.99 -10.27 -1.54
CA LYS A 107 13.19 -10.47 -0.09
C LYS A 107 12.02 -9.89 0.70
N LEU A 108 11.62 -8.65 0.38
CA LEU A 108 10.50 -7.97 1.04
C LEU A 108 9.20 -8.76 0.88
N SER A 109 8.92 -9.25 -0.34
CA SER A 109 7.74 -10.07 -0.64
C SER A 109 7.72 -11.36 0.19
N LYS A 110 8.86 -12.03 0.37
CA LYS A 110 8.95 -13.22 1.23
C LYS A 110 8.67 -12.89 2.70
N THR A 111 9.22 -11.78 3.21
CA THR A 111 8.97 -11.33 4.59
C THR A 111 7.49 -11.04 4.80
N VAL A 112 6.85 -10.31 3.88
CA VAL A 112 5.43 -9.97 3.95
C VAL A 112 4.57 -11.24 3.87
N ALA A 113 4.84 -12.14 2.91
CA ALA A 113 4.11 -13.40 2.78
C ALA A 113 4.16 -14.24 4.06
N SER A 114 5.36 -14.40 4.64
CA SER A 114 5.56 -15.12 5.90
C SER A 114 4.76 -14.49 7.04
N LYS A 115 4.84 -13.17 7.22
CA LYS A 115 4.14 -12.47 8.29
C LYS A 115 2.62 -12.53 8.16
N LEU A 116 2.10 -12.52 6.95
CA LEU A 116 0.66 -12.60 6.68
C LEU A 116 0.16 -14.06 6.57
N GLY A 117 1.04 -15.06 6.73
CA GLY A 117 0.66 -16.46 6.66
C GLY A 117 0.26 -16.94 5.26
N ILE A 118 0.75 -16.25 4.22
CA ILE A 118 0.47 -16.58 2.82
C ILE A 118 1.35 -17.77 2.41
N MET A 119 0.70 -18.90 2.14
CA MET A 119 1.35 -20.11 1.63
C MET A 119 1.51 -20.02 0.10
N GLY A 120 2.42 -19.16 -0.36
CA GLY A 120 2.70 -19.00 -1.78
C GLY A 120 3.57 -17.79 -2.10
N PRO A 121 4.07 -17.68 -3.34
CA PRO A 121 4.78 -16.49 -3.78
C PRO A 121 3.81 -15.31 -3.87
N ILE A 122 4.25 -14.15 -3.41
CA ILE A 122 3.59 -12.87 -3.68
C ILE A 122 4.54 -11.99 -4.50
N ARG A 123 3.96 -11.03 -5.21
CA ARG A 123 4.69 -10.06 -6.02
C ARG A 123 4.31 -8.65 -5.59
N ALA A 124 5.31 -7.79 -5.44
CA ALA A 124 5.10 -6.35 -5.38
C ALA A 124 5.11 -5.78 -6.79
N GLU A 125 4.11 -4.95 -7.10
CA GLU A 125 4.00 -4.25 -8.38
C GLU A 125 4.01 -2.74 -8.16
N LEU A 126 4.79 -2.03 -8.98
CA LEU A 126 4.77 -0.58 -8.97
C LEU A 126 3.49 -0.10 -9.65
N TYR A 127 2.51 0.28 -8.83
CA TYR A 127 1.19 0.65 -9.33
C TYR A 127 1.15 2.07 -9.90
N LYS A 128 1.62 3.06 -9.11
CA LYS A 128 1.66 4.48 -9.49
C LYS A 128 2.53 5.30 -8.55
N MET A 129 2.89 6.50 -9.00
CA MET A 129 3.51 7.54 -8.20
C MET A 129 2.50 8.67 -7.96
N LEU A 130 2.41 9.15 -6.72
CA LEU A 130 1.59 10.31 -6.35
C LEU A 130 2.47 11.52 -6.11
N ILE A 131 2.07 12.67 -6.63
CA ILE A 131 2.73 13.96 -6.41
C ILE A 131 1.78 14.87 -5.65
N TYR A 132 2.20 15.25 -4.44
CA TYR A 132 1.49 16.20 -3.59
C TYR A 132 2.17 17.56 -3.71
N GLU A 133 1.51 18.49 -4.41
CA GLU A 133 1.91 19.88 -4.36
C GLU A 133 1.46 20.54 -3.05
N LYS A 134 1.93 21.77 -2.81
CA LYS A 134 1.53 22.52 -1.63
C LYS A 134 0.01 22.71 -1.63
N GLY A 135 -0.67 22.22 -0.60
CA GLY A 135 -2.13 22.29 -0.48
C GLY A 135 -2.87 21.12 -1.15
N ALA A 136 -2.16 20.13 -1.70
CA ALA A 136 -2.76 18.87 -2.11
C ALA A 136 -3.35 18.14 -0.89
N MET A 137 -4.50 17.52 -1.10
CA MET A 137 -5.31 16.83 -0.09
C MET A 137 -6.00 15.62 -0.70
N PHE A 138 -6.33 14.68 0.17
CA PHE A 138 -7.31 13.64 -0.08
C PHE A 138 -8.17 13.52 1.18
N LYS A 139 -9.49 13.67 1.06
CA LYS A 139 -10.40 13.52 2.19
C LYS A 139 -10.24 12.14 2.84
N ALA A 140 -10.56 12.07 4.14
CA ALA A 140 -10.56 10.81 4.87
C ALA A 140 -11.41 9.78 4.13
N HIS A 141 -10.81 8.63 3.86
CA HIS A 141 -11.42 7.52 3.17
C HIS A 141 -10.97 6.22 3.83
N THR A 142 -11.70 5.15 3.55
CA THR A 142 -11.28 3.78 3.85
C THR A 142 -10.95 3.15 2.51
N GLU A 143 -9.84 2.40 2.46
CA GLU A 143 -9.52 1.55 1.30
C GLU A 143 -10.58 0.45 1.09
#